data_AF-A0A429YAL7-F1
#
_entry.id   AF-A0A429YAL7-F1
#
_cell.length_a   1.000
_cell.length_b   1.000
_cell.length_c   1.000
_cell.angle_alpha   90.00
_cell.angle_beta   90.00
_cell.angle_gamma   90.00
#
_symmetry.space_group_name_H-M   'P 1'
#
loop_
_entity.id
_entity.type
_entity.pdbx_description
1 polymer ?
#
loop_
_entity_poly.entity_id
_entity_poly.type
_entity_poly.pdbx_seq_one_letter_code
_entity_poly.pdbx_strand_id
1 'polypeptide(L)'
;MRRLLVLAAFVALASASGVSPSLAASQVHYCPPEARGIVSHTGDASWTATNQSSRVTAARVEMIGGQPSLVCVYRMFGGDYWIHRRPEAPFMQCSGGDMGLGRVGFSCVRG
;
A
#
# COMPACT_ATOMS: atom_id res chain seq x y z
N MET A 1 -68.80 -34.47 -3.05
CA MET A 1 -68.71 -33.01 -2.86
C MET A 1 -67.48 -32.75 -1.98
N ARG A 2 -66.27 -32.58 -2.52
CA ARG A 2 -65.65 -31.31 -2.97
C ARG A 2 -65.77 -30.18 -1.93
N ARG A 3 -64.68 -29.92 -1.17
CA ARG A 3 -63.92 -28.64 -1.15
C ARG A 3 -63.32 -28.23 0.23
N LEU A 4 -62.00 -27.93 0.19
CA LEU A 4 -61.26 -26.79 0.79
C LEU A 4 -60.97 -26.87 2.31
N LEU A 5 -59.82 -26.46 2.89
CA LEU A 5 -58.57 -25.73 2.54
C LEU A 5 -57.50 -26.16 3.58
N VAL A 6 -56.30 -26.66 3.26
CA VAL A 6 -55.03 -26.01 2.89
C VAL A 6 -54.68 -24.70 3.63
N LEU A 7 -53.72 -24.78 4.57
CA LEU A 7 -52.37 -24.12 4.57
C LEU A 7 -51.92 -23.80 6.01
N ALA A 8 -51.00 -24.61 6.52
CA ALA A 8 -50.16 -24.24 7.66
C ALA A 8 -49.01 -23.36 7.14
N ALA A 9 -49.04 -22.06 7.44
CA ALA A 9 -47.94 -21.16 7.18
C ALA A 9 -46.96 -21.19 8.35
N PHE A 10 -45.98 -22.10 8.30
CA PHE A 10 -44.79 -22.00 9.14
C PHE A 10 -43.84 -20.97 8.50
N VAL A 11 -43.83 -19.76 9.06
CA VAL A 11 -42.81 -18.76 8.78
C VAL A 11 -41.52 -19.22 9.45
N ALA A 12 -40.66 -19.90 8.69
CA ALA A 12 -39.29 -20.13 9.11
C ALA A 12 -38.51 -18.82 8.94
N LEU A 13 -38.25 -18.12 10.04
CA LEU A 13 -37.30 -17.02 10.07
C LEU A 13 -35.93 -17.56 9.61
N ALA A 14 -35.49 -17.14 8.42
CA ALA A 14 -34.11 -17.33 8.00
C ALA A 14 -33.23 -16.37 8.80
N SER A 15 -32.73 -16.83 9.94
CA SER A 15 -31.65 -16.19 10.69
C SER A 15 -30.35 -16.33 9.89
N ALA A 16 -30.19 -15.56 8.82
CA ALA A 16 -28.93 -15.43 8.10
C ALA A 16 -27.98 -14.50 8.88
N SER A 17 -27.63 -14.89 10.09
CA SER A 17 -26.55 -14.28 10.88
C SER A 17 -25.23 -14.94 10.49
N GLY A 18 -24.94 -15.00 9.19
CA GLY A 18 -23.65 -15.41 8.67
C GLY A 18 -22.69 -14.23 8.78
N VAL A 19 -22.11 -14.04 9.97
CA VAL A 19 -21.02 -13.11 10.18
C VAL A 19 -19.87 -13.55 9.27
N SER A 20 -19.71 -12.88 8.13
CA SER A 20 -18.50 -13.05 7.33
C SER A 20 -17.32 -12.69 8.24
N PRO A 21 -16.32 -13.57 8.42
CA PRO A 21 -15.11 -13.15 9.08
C PRO A 21 -14.58 -11.97 8.27
N SER A 22 -14.53 -10.81 8.91
CA SER A 22 -13.75 -9.68 8.43
C SER A 22 -12.32 -10.19 8.32
N LEU A 23 -11.93 -10.69 7.15
CA LEU A 23 -10.54 -10.76 6.77
C LEU A 23 -10.01 -9.36 7.03
N ALA A 24 -9.10 -9.22 8.01
CA ALA A 24 -8.47 -7.95 8.29
C ALA A 24 -7.95 -7.44 6.95
N ALA A 25 -8.58 -6.40 6.42
CA ALA A 25 -8.19 -5.87 5.13
C ALA A 25 -6.72 -5.44 5.28
N SER A 26 -5.88 -5.95 4.39
CA SER A 26 -4.46 -5.60 4.35
C SER A 26 -4.14 -4.87 3.07
N GLN A 27 -3.34 -3.81 3.17
CA GLN A 27 -2.78 -3.11 2.03
C GLN A 27 -1.28 -3.40 1.96
N VAL A 28 -0.77 -3.74 0.78
CA VAL A 28 0.66 -3.99 0.57
C VAL A 28 1.17 -3.03 -0.48
N HIS A 29 2.31 -2.40 -0.20
CA HIS A 29 3.02 -1.60 -1.19
C HIS A 29 4.50 -1.91 -1.20
N TYR A 30 5.10 -1.73 -2.36
CA TYR A 30 6.51 -2.02 -2.62
C TYR A 30 7.25 -0.75 -3.00
N CYS A 31 8.53 -0.70 -2.67
CA CYS A 31 9.43 0.27 -3.26
C CYS A 31 9.59 0.00 -4.76
N PRO A 32 9.57 1.03 -5.60
CA PRO A 32 10.07 0.92 -6.96
C PRO A 32 11.49 0.33 -6.96
N PRO A 33 11.78 -0.67 -7.81
CA PRO A 33 13.09 -1.33 -7.79
C PRO A 33 14.22 -0.38 -8.22
N GLU A 34 13.89 0.64 -9.01
CA GLU A 34 14.80 1.67 -9.51
C GLU A 34 14.10 3.03 -9.47
N ALA A 35 14.86 4.09 -9.17
CA ALA A 35 14.45 5.48 -9.32
C ALA A 35 15.40 6.22 -10.27
N ARG A 36 14.89 7.23 -10.97
CA ARG A 36 15.66 8.10 -11.87
C ARG A 36 15.57 9.55 -11.42
N GLY A 37 16.73 10.18 -11.27
CA GLY A 37 16.87 11.59 -10.98
C GLY A 37 17.33 12.35 -12.21
N ILE A 38 16.72 13.50 -12.47
CA ILE A 38 17.11 14.43 -13.54
C ILE A 38 17.43 15.75 -12.86
N VAL A 39 18.62 16.29 -13.14
CA VAL A 39 18.98 17.65 -12.73
C VAL A 39 18.77 18.56 -13.92
N SER A 40 17.93 19.58 -13.75
CA SER A 40 17.90 20.73 -14.64
C SER A 40 18.86 21.78 -14.11
N HIS A 41 19.54 22.49 -15.02
CA HIS A 41 20.34 23.66 -14.68
C HIS A 41 19.72 24.89 -15.34
N THR A 42 19.91 26.05 -14.70
CA THR A 42 19.53 27.34 -15.24
C THR A 42 20.81 28.10 -15.56
N GLY A 43 21.06 28.42 -16.83
CA GLY A 43 22.30 29.08 -17.24
C GLY A 43 22.67 28.79 -18.69
N ASP A 44 23.98 28.71 -18.93
CA ASP A 44 24.54 28.45 -20.26
C ASP A 44 24.06 27.11 -20.83
N ALA A 45 23.35 27.18 -21.96
CA ALA A 45 22.78 26.04 -22.65
C ALA A 45 23.82 25.06 -23.23
N SER A 46 25.12 25.40 -23.20
CA SER A 46 26.20 24.49 -23.59
C SER A 46 26.39 23.31 -22.63
N TRP A 47 25.88 23.42 -21.39
CA TRP A 47 26.00 22.37 -20.39
C TRP A 47 24.91 21.31 -20.54
N THR A 48 25.28 20.04 -20.40
CA THR A 48 24.35 18.91 -20.38
C THR A 48 24.42 18.22 -19.01
N ALA A 49 23.26 17.98 -18.40
CA ALA A 49 23.18 17.23 -17.14
C ALA A 49 23.11 15.73 -17.40
N THR A 50 23.88 14.94 -16.65
CA THR A 50 23.82 13.48 -16.70
C THR A 50 22.66 12.96 -15.86
N ASN A 51 21.79 12.15 -16.48
CA ASN A 51 20.76 11.43 -15.74
C ASN A 51 21.40 10.39 -14.82
N GLN A 52 20.87 10.25 -13.60
CA GLN A 52 21.29 9.18 -12.71
C GLN A 52 20.11 8.26 -12.38
N SER A 53 20.42 6.97 -12.23
CA SER A 53 19.50 6.00 -11.69
C SER A 53 20.15 5.20 -10.58
N SER A 54 19.32 4.68 -9.69
CA SER A 54 19.76 3.93 -8.54
C SER A 54 18.73 2.89 -8.18
N ARG A 55 19.20 1.70 -7.77
CA ARG A 55 18.33 0.70 -7.17
C ARG A 55 17.96 1.14 -5.75
N VAL A 56 16.85 0.62 -5.24
CA VAL A 56 16.52 0.81 -3.83
C VAL A 56 17.66 0.29 -2.96
N THR A 57 18.16 1.13 -2.07
CA THR A 57 19.28 0.82 -1.17
C THR A 57 18.80 0.44 0.22
N ALA A 58 17.68 1.02 0.65
CA ALA A 58 17.02 0.71 1.91
C ALA A 58 15.53 1.01 1.83
N ALA A 59 14.74 0.36 2.69
CA ALA A 59 13.35 0.69 2.93
C ALA A 59 13.07 0.68 4.44
N ARG A 60 12.20 1.58 4.88
CA ARG A 60 11.79 1.69 6.29
C ARG A 60 10.42 2.30 6.41
N VAL A 61 9.80 2.13 7.58
CA VAL A 61 8.54 2.80 7.93
C VAL A 61 8.87 3.99 8.81
N GLU A 62 8.36 5.17 8.44
CA GLU A 62 8.50 6.40 9.21
C GLU A 62 7.13 7.08 9.40
N MET A 63 7.02 7.92 10.43
CA MET A 63 5.85 8.76 10.64
C MET A 63 6.01 10.09 9.91
N ILE A 64 5.24 10.31 8.85
CA ILE A 64 5.27 11.55 8.05
C ILE A 64 3.91 12.20 8.10
N GLY A 65 3.82 13.40 8.68
CA GLY A 65 2.54 14.09 8.87
C GLY A 65 1.58 13.33 9.79
N GLY A 66 2.10 12.61 10.79
CA GLY A 66 1.29 11.83 11.73
C GLY A 66 0.76 10.50 11.21
N GLN A 67 1.17 10.06 10.01
CA GLN A 67 0.77 8.78 9.43
C GLN A 67 1.98 7.89 9.13
N PRO A 68 1.87 6.57 9.34
CA PRO A 68 2.92 5.64 8.92
C PRO A 68 3.09 5.70 7.41
N SER A 69 4.33 5.74 6.95
CA SER A 69 4.68 5.87 5.53
C SER A 69 5.82 4.92 5.19
N LEU A 70 5.72 4.22 4.07
CA LEU A 70 6.85 3.52 3.48
C LEU A 70 7.80 4.57 2.91
N VAL A 71 9.05 4.56 3.37
CA VAL A 71 10.15 5.36 2.86
C VAL A 71 11.11 4.45 2.09
N CYS A 72 11.32 4.75 0.82
CA CYS A 72 12.25 4.05 -0.07
C CYS A 72 13.45 4.95 -0.35
N VAL A 73 14.64 4.47 -0.04
CA VAL A 73 15.90 5.22 -0.16
C VAL A 73 16.66 4.77 -1.40
N TYR A 74 17.22 5.73 -2.12
CA TYR A 74 18.01 5.59 -3.34
C TYR A 74 19.25 6.46 -3.21
N ARG A 75 20.37 6.06 -3.81
CA ARG A 75 21.59 6.88 -3.81
C ARG A 75 21.86 7.44 -5.20
N MET A 76 21.70 8.75 -5.36
CA MET A 76 21.88 9.49 -6.61
C MET A 76 22.62 10.80 -6.29
N PHE A 77 23.34 11.36 -7.25
CA PHE A 77 24.06 12.64 -7.16
C PHE A 77 24.94 12.80 -5.91
N GLY A 78 25.49 11.70 -5.40
CA GLY A 78 26.32 11.70 -4.18
C GLY A 78 25.58 11.74 -2.85
N GLY A 79 24.24 11.76 -2.86
CA GLY A 79 23.39 11.83 -1.66
C GLY A 79 22.28 10.77 -1.63
N ASP A 80 21.57 10.75 -0.50
CA ASP A 80 20.41 9.90 -0.30
C ASP A 80 19.14 10.65 -0.75
N TYR A 81 18.39 10.02 -1.64
CA TYR A 81 17.11 10.48 -2.14
C TYR A 81 16.04 9.51 -1.68
N TRP A 82 14.92 10.06 -1.24
CA TRP A 82 13.83 9.28 -0.67
C TRP A 82 12.52 9.66 -1.32
N ILE A 83 11.73 8.64 -1.61
CA ILE A 83 10.31 8.78 -1.95
C ILE A 83 9.52 8.09 -0.86
N HIS A 84 8.30 8.53 -0.64
CA HIS A 84 7.44 7.95 0.38
C HIS A 84 6.04 7.69 -0.14
N ARG A 85 5.39 6.68 0.45
CA ARG A 85 4.00 6.33 0.18
C ARG A 85 3.25 6.12 1.49
N ARG A 86 2.11 6.78 1.61
CA ARG A 86 1.16 6.56 2.71
C ARG A 86 0.18 5.45 2.36
N PRO A 87 -0.21 4.62 3.33
CA PRO A 87 -1.37 3.76 3.16
C PRO A 87 -2.65 4.60 3.15
N GLU A 88 -3.77 3.99 2.78
CA GLU A 88 -5.07 4.64 2.94
C GLU A 88 -5.41 4.84 4.43
N ALA A 89 -6.21 5.86 4.73
CA ALA A 89 -6.53 6.27 6.10
C ALA A 89 -6.97 5.15 7.07
N PRO A 90 -7.73 4.10 6.69
CA PRO A 90 -8.10 3.06 7.64
C PRO A 90 -6.96 2.08 7.99
N PHE A 91 -5.81 2.12 7.30
CA PHE A 91 -4.71 1.16 7.49
C PHE A 91 -3.52 1.80 8.23
N MET A 92 -3.66 1.94 9.55
CA MET A 92 -2.71 2.69 10.39
C MET A 92 -1.66 1.80 11.09
N GLN A 93 -1.80 0.48 11.00
CA GLN A 93 -0.85 -0.47 11.61
C GLN A 93 0.03 -1.09 10.52
N CYS A 94 1.25 -0.56 10.35
CA CYS A 94 2.14 -0.96 9.27
C CYS A 94 3.42 -1.65 9.78
N SER A 95 3.86 -2.68 9.07
CA SER A 95 5.17 -3.32 9.24
C SER A 95 5.95 -3.31 7.92
N GLY A 96 7.24 -2.98 7.97
CA GLY A 96 8.12 -2.91 6.81
C GLY A 96 9.18 -4.01 6.82
N GLY A 97 9.72 -4.33 5.64
CA GLY A 97 10.81 -5.30 5.50
C GLY A 97 10.94 -5.87 4.09
N ASP A 98 11.65 -7.00 4.00
CA ASP A 98 11.62 -7.86 2.82
C ASP A 98 10.24 -8.55 2.75
N MET A 99 9.54 -8.31 1.64
CA MET A 99 8.20 -8.82 1.35
C MET A 99 8.24 -10.07 0.45
N GLY A 100 9.44 -10.65 0.27
CA GLY A 100 9.69 -11.79 -0.60
C GLY A 100 10.07 -11.37 -2.02
N LEU A 101 10.75 -12.28 -2.73
CA LEU A 101 11.20 -12.08 -4.12
C LEU A 101 12.15 -10.88 -4.28
N GLY A 102 12.92 -10.54 -3.23
CA GLY A 102 13.85 -9.41 -3.23
C GLY A 102 13.16 -8.05 -3.30
N ARG A 103 11.87 -7.97 -2.94
CA ARG A 103 11.12 -6.71 -2.91
C ARG A 103 11.00 -6.20 -1.49
N VAL A 104 11.41 -4.96 -1.28
CA VAL A 104 11.23 -4.27 0.01
C VAL A 104 9.96 -3.42 -0.04
N GLY A 105 9.23 -3.36 1.07
CA GLY A 105 7.94 -2.69 1.14
C GLY A 105 7.36 -2.66 2.54
N PHE A 106 6.06 -2.41 2.62
CA PHE A 106 5.29 -2.55 3.85
C PHE A 106 3.93 -3.21 3.63
N SER A 107 3.44 -3.87 4.68
CA SER A 107 2.06 -4.31 4.80
C SER A 107 1.40 -3.52 5.93
N CYS A 108 0.21 -3.00 5.67
CA CYS A 108 -0.60 -2.30 6.64
C CYS A 108 -1.92 -3.01 6.83
N VAL A 109 -2.35 -3.19 8.06
CA VAL A 109 -3.67 -3.75 8.39
C VAL A 109 -4.59 -2.65 8.89
N ARG A 110 -5.90 -2.88 8.72
CA ARG A 110 -6.93 -1.99 9.26
C ARG A 110 -6.80 -1.91 10.79
N GLY A 111 -6.74 -0.69 11.31
CA GLY A 111 -6.66 -0.40 12.74
C GLY A 111 -8.02 -0.20 13.40
#